data_AF-A0A6S7BBX4-F1
#
_entry.id   AF-A0A6S7BBX4-F1
#
_cell.length_a   1.000
_cell.length_b   1.000
_cell.length_c   1.000
_cell.angle_alpha   90.00
_cell.angle_beta   90.00
_cell.angle_gamma   90.00
#
_symmetry.space_group_name_H-M   'P 1'
#
loop_
_entity.id
_entity.type
_entity.pdbx_description
1 polymer ?
#
loop_
_entity_poly.entity_id
_entity_poly.type
_entity_poly.pdbx_seq_one_letter_code
_entity_poly.pdbx_strand_id
1 'polypeptide(L)'
;MNTLVQLLLRPLRAWLLLPVLLLPLSAQAQAAPTPGCDDFLAALTNKPDFIEYQGCRLEMRTHGKPLVARYRVDGAAAALAESYLRRQFGIAPLQYQCCGWQTPPQFWRDSRTGDGYMIGFGSEETLLSSRSQWDQIPSFHIRIERYTEEP
;
A
#
# COMPACT_ATOMS: atom_id res chain seq x y z
N MET A 1 9.10 32.05 -76.17
CA MET A 1 10.31 31.29 -76.50
C MET A 1 10.54 30.31 -75.35
N ASN A 2 10.19 29.02 -75.47
CA ASN A 2 10.99 27.94 -76.09
C ASN A 2 12.45 27.97 -75.58
N THR A 3 13.07 26.93 -75.03
CA THR A 3 12.81 25.48 -74.95
C THR A 3 13.97 24.86 -74.15
N LEU A 4 13.78 23.65 -73.62
CA LEU A 4 14.78 22.56 -73.54
C LEU A 4 15.95 22.73 -72.54
N VAL A 5 15.91 22.02 -71.42
CA VAL A 5 16.56 20.69 -71.23
C VAL A 5 18.08 20.80 -71.08
N GLN A 6 18.50 20.86 -69.82
CA GLN A 6 19.69 20.19 -69.28
C GLN A 6 19.30 19.77 -67.86
N LEU A 7 18.71 18.60 -67.61
CA LEU A 7 19.35 17.29 -67.58
C LEU A 7 20.78 17.35 -67.00
N LEU A 8 20.91 17.07 -65.70
CA LEU A 8 21.58 15.87 -65.15
C LEU A 8 22.19 16.16 -63.77
N LEU A 9 22.08 15.15 -62.88
CA LEU A 9 22.74 14.96 -61.57
C LEU A 9 21.90 15.25 -60.29
N ARG A 10 21.11 14.21 -59.96
CA ARG A 10 20.74 13.60 -58.65
C ARG A 10 21.36 14.19 -57.35
N PRO A 11 20.74 14.02 -56.14
CA PRO A 11 19.80 12.95 -55.78
C PRO A 11 18.53 13.37 -55.00
N LEU A 12 17.55 12.46 -55.01
CA LEU A 12 16.36 12.46 -54.16
C LEU A 12 16.74 12.72 -52.69
N ARG A 13 16.30 13.86 -52.14
CA ARG A 13 16.13 14.01 -50.69
C ARG A 13 14.66 13.80 -50.39
N ALA A 14 14.33 12.54 -50.11
CA ALA A 14 13.07 12.14 -49.52
C ALA A 14 12.91 12.88 -48.17
N TRP A 15 12.18 13.99 -48.18
CA TRP A 15 11.70 14.65 -46.96
C TRP A 15 10.40 13.96 -46.53
N LEU A 16 10.57 12.77 -45.94
CA LEU A 16 9.54 12.09 -45.19
C LEU A 16 9.46 12.71 -43.77
N LEU A 17 8.39 13.47 -43.56
CA LEU A 17 7.53 13.61 -42.37
C LEU A 17 8.09 13.16 -41.00
N LEU A 18 7.99 14.03 -39.98
CA LEU A 18 7.75 13.60 -38.60
C LEU A 18 7.02 14.72 -37.81
N PRO A 19 5.76 14.51 -37.38
CA PRO A 19 5.14 15.39 -36.39
C PRO A 19 5.75 15.04 -35.02
N VAL A 20 6.34 16.04 -34.37
CA VAL A 20 6.89 15.88 -33.01
C VAL A 20 5.71 15.76 -32.05
N LEU A 21 5.35 14.52 -31.71
CA LEU A 21 4.35 14.20 -30.71
C LEU A 21 4.96 14.45 -29.32
N LEU A 22 4.78 15.66 -28.78
CA LEU A 22 5.14 16.02 -27.40
C LEU A 22 4.15 15.34 -26.44
N LEU A 23 4.48 14.11 -26.02
CA LEU A 23 3.78 13.45 -24.91
C LEU A 23 4.29 14.06 -23.58
N PRO A 24 3.41 14.58 -22.71
CA PRO A 24 3.82 15.08 -21.40
C PRO A 24 4.27 13.90 -20.53
N LEU A 25 5.56 13.92 -20.16
CA LEU A 25 6.15 12.96 -19.24
C LEU A 25 5.66 13.32 -17.82
N SER A 26 4.54 12.77 -17.40
CA SER A 26 4.07 12.85 -16.02
C SER A 26 5.01 12.04 -15.13
N ALA A 27 6.10 12.65 -14.66
CA ALA A 27 6.95 12.06 -13.65
C ALA A 27 6.19 11.99 -12.32
N GLN A 28 5.64 10.83 -12.01
CA GLN A 28 5.18 10.55 -10.65
C GLN A 28 6.43 10.51 -9.77
N ALA A 29 6.60 11.48 -8.87
CA ALA A 29 7.68 11.44 -7.89
C ALA A 29 7.37 10.36 -6.85
N GLN A 30 7.93 9.15 -7.00
CA GLN A 30 7.94 8.17 -5.91
C GLN A 30 8.90 8.68 -4.84
N ALA A 31 8.40 8.85 -3.61
CA ALA A 31 9.23 9.15 -2.46
C ALA A 31 10.31 8.08 -2.29
N ALA A 32 11.53 8.50 -1.92
CA ALA A 32 12.62 7.57 -1.67
C ALA A 32 12.22 6.54 -0.58
N PRO A 33 12.71 5.28 -0.68
CA PRO A 33 12.44 4.26 0.33
C PRO A 33 12.83 4.75 1.72
N THR A 34 11.93 4.61 2.69
CA THR A 34 12.24 4.92 4.09
C THR A 34 13.02 3.73 4.68
N PRO A 35 14.25 3.92 5.19
CA PRO A 35 15.05 2.83 5.74
C PRO A 35 14.31 2.07 6.85
N GLY A 36 14.30 0.74 6.76
CA GLY A 36 13.61 -0.14 7.71
C GLY A 36 12.09 -0.13 7.62
N CYS A 37 11.51 0.56 6.64
CA CYS A 37 10.07 0.56 6.40
C CYS A 37 9.72 -0.49 5.34
N ASP A 38 9.40 -1.69 5.80
CA ASP A 38 9.18 -2.86 4.96
C ASP A 38 7.74 -3.39 5.09
N ASP A 39 7.45 -4.50 4.42
CA ASP A 39 6.25 -5.29 4.70
C ASP A 39 6.47 -6.08 6.00
N PHE A 40 6.03 -5.50 7.11
CA PHE A 40 6.22 -6.11 8.43
C PHE A 40 5.53 -7.47 8.58
N LEU A 41 4.34 -7.68 7.98
CA LEU A 41 3.68 -8.97 8.06
C LEU A 41 4.49 -10.05 7.34
N ALA A 42 5.04 -9.75 6.17
CA ALA A 42 5.90 -10.66 5.42
C ALA A 42 7.26 -10.87 6.10
N ALA A 43 7.80 -9.84 6.77
CA ALA A 43 9.07 -9.94 7.49
C ALA A 43 8.97 -10.74 8.80
N LEU A 44 7.82 -10.65 9.48
CA LEU A 44 7.60 -11.27 10.81
C LEU A 44 6.97 -12.66 10.72
N THR A 45 6.21 -12.95 9.66
CA THR A 45 5.38 -14.15 9.57
C THR A 45 5.21 -14.62 8.12
N ASN A 46 4.54 -15.77 7.93
CA ASN A 46 4.05 -16.15 6.60
C ASN A 46 2.75 -15.38 6.26
N LYS A 47 2.89 -14.20 5.64
CA LYS A 47 1.75 -13.33 5.30
C LYS A 47 0.88 -13.94 4.18
N PRO A 48 -0.45 -14.07 4.36
CA PRO A 48 -1.36 -14.50 3.31
C PRO A 48 -1.48 -13.48 2.17
N ASP A 49 -1.63 -13.96 0.94
CA ASP A 49 -1.73 -13.12 -0.27
C ASP A 49 -2.98 -12.23 -0.31
N PHE A 50 -4.06 -12.62 0.38
CA PHE A 50 -5.28 -11.81 0.48
C PHE A 50 -5.11 -10.55 1.36
N ILE A 51 -3.98 -10.41 2.07
CA ILE A 51 -3.62 -9.22 2.83
C ILE A 51 -2.71 -8.35 1.96
N GLU A 52 -3.32 -7.39 1.28
CA GLU A 52 -2.66 -6.51 0.32
C GLU A 52 -1.81 -5.48 1.06
N TYR A 53 -0.51 -5.44 0.76
CA TYR A 53 0.40 -4.43 1.32
C TYR A 53 0.26 -3.12 0.56
N GLN A 54 -0.06 -2.04 1.28
CA GLN A 54 -0.25 -0.70 0.71
C GLN A 54 0.98 0.20 0.87
N GLY A 55 2.05 -0.32 1.47
CA GLY A 55 3.28 0.42 1.73
C GLY A 55 3.52 0.71 3.21
N CYS A 56 4.74 1.19 3.48
CA CYS A 56 5.19 1.63 4.78
C CYS A 56 5.73 3.05 4.70
N ARG A 57 5.45 3.88 5.71
CA ARG A 57 6.00 5.25 5.81
C ARG A 57 6.35 5.61 7.25
N LEU A 58 7.31 6.51 7.42
CA LEU A 58 7.63 7.13 8.71
C LEU A 58 6.60 8.23 9.02
N GLU A 59 5.87 8.10 10.12
CA GLU A 59 4.86 9.09 10.54
C GLU A 59 5.46 10.18 11.42
N MET A 60 6.00 11.22 10.78
CA MET A 60 6.71 12.33 11.44
C MET A 60 5.88 13.17 12.42
N ARG A 61 4.54 13.13 12.31
CA ARG A 61 3.62 13.91 13.14
C ARG A 61 3.19 13.17 14.41
N THR A 62 3.47 11.87 14.48
CA THR A 62 3.11 11.02 15.61
C THR A 62 4.28 10.98 16.60
N HIS A 63 4.00 11.08 17.90
CA HIS A 63 5.03 10.95 18.94
C HIS A 63 5.75 9.60 18.81
N GLY A 64 7.07 9.60 18.96
CA GLY A 64 7.92 8.41 18.73
C GLY A 64 8.18 8.09 17.25
N LYS A 65 7.63 8.90 16.32
CA LYS A 65 7.80 8.83 14.86
C LYS A 65 7.84 7.38 14.36
N PRO A 66 6.77 6.60 14.51
CA PRO A 66 6.79 5.21 14.16
C PRO A 66 6.90 5.01 12.64
N LEU A 67 7.49 3.88 12.26
CA LEU A 67 7.36 3.32 10.92
C LEU A 67 6.02 2.59 10.86
N VAL A 68 5.19 2.94 9.88
CA VAL A 68 3.81 2.49 9.81
C VAL A 68 3.55 1.78 8.49
N ALA A 69 3.39 0.45 8.57
CA ALA A 69 2.95 -0.39 7.48
C ALA A 69 1.42 -0.46 7.45
N ARG A 70 0.83 -0.29 6.26
CA ARG A 70 -0.62 -0.35 6.02
C ARG A 70 -0.96 -1.50 5.09
N TYR A 71 -2.10 -2.12 5.36
CA TYR A 71 -2.61 -3.22 4.56
C TYR A 71 -4.10 -3.07 4.34
N ARG A 72 -4.57 -3.58 3.20
CA ARG A 72 -5.99 -3.71 2.86
C ARG A 72 -6.39 -5.17 2.85
N VAL A 73 -7.61 -5.43 3.29
CA VAL A 73 -8.24 -6.74 3.28
C VAL A 73 -9.65 -6.56 2.74
N ASP A 74 -10.06 -7.37 1.77
CA ASP A 74 -11.46 -7.37 1.31
C ASP A 74 -12.39 -7.86 2.42
N GLY A 75 -13.59 -7.31 2.53
CA GLY A 75 -14.57 -7.71 3.55
C GLY A 75 -14.86 -9.21 3.59
N ALA A 76 -14.89 -9.85 2.41
CA ALA A 76 -15.05 -11.30 2.28
C ALA A 76 -13.93 -12.11 2.96
N ALA A 77 -12.73 -11.53 3.12
CA ALA A 77 -11.58 -12.13 3.77
C ALA A 77 -11.36 -11.65 5.22
N ALA A 78 -12.19 -10.75 5.75
CA ALA A 78 -11.98 -10.12 7.05
C ALA A 78 -11.93 -11.14 8.22
N ALA A 79 -12.77 -12.19 8.17
CA ALA A 79 -12.73 -13.27 9.16
C ALA A 79 -11.45 -14.11 9.10
N LEU A 80 -10.91 -14.33 7.90
CA LEU A 80 -9.64 -15.02 7.71
C LEU A 80 -8.48 -14.16 8.22
N ALA A 81 -8.49 -12.86 7.93
CA ALA A 81 -7.51 -11.90 8.43
C ALA A 81 -7.52 -11.83 9.96
N GLU A 82 -8.69 -11.69 10.57
CA GLU A 82 -8.81 -11.69 12.04
C GLU A 82 -8.21 -12.97 12.62
N SER A 83 -8.62 -14.13 12.11
CA SER A 83 -8.13 -15.43 12.56
C SER A 83 -6.62 -15.58 12.44
N TYR A 84 -6.04 -15.10 11.33
CA TYR A 84 -4.60 -15.07 11.10
C TYR A 84 -3.88 -14.17 12.12
N LEU A 85 -4.31 -12.92 12.28
CA LEU A 85 -3.67 -11.98 13.21
C LEU A 85 -3.79 -12.44 14.66
N ARG A 86 -4.91 -13.07 15.02
CA ARG A 86 -5.10 -13.67 16.34
C ARG A 86 -4.12 -14.80 16.61
N ARG A 87 -3.85 -15.66 15.62
CA ARG A 87 -2.88 -16.75 15.76
C ARG A 87 -1.44 -16.24 15.83
N GLN A 88 -1.08 -15.26 15.01
CA GLN A 88 0.31 -14.80 14.91
C GLN A 88 0.69 -13.83 16.03
N PHE A 89 -0.21 -12.92 16.38
CA PHE A 89 0.08 -11.80 17.28
C PHE A 89 -0.80 -11.76 18.52
N GLY A 90 -1.77 -12.67 18.63
CA GLY A 90 -2.65 -12.74 19.79
C GLY A 90 -3.69 -11.64 19.86
N ILE A 91 -4.06 -10.98 18.75
CA ILE A 91 -4.96 -9.82 18.81
C ILE A 91 -6.32 -10.14 19.44
N ALA A 92 -6.92 -9.15 20.10
CA ALA A 92 -8.31 -9.26 20.49
C ALA A 92 -9.22 -9.36 19.25
N PRO A 93 -10.38 -10.03 19.34
CA PRO A 93 -11.36 -10.02 18.26
C PRO A 93 -11.87 -8.60 18.00
N LEU A 94 -12.21 -8.31 16.73
CA LEU A 94 -12.88 -7.09 16.30
C LEU A 94 -14.20 -6.90 17.06
N GLN A 95 -14.42 -5.69 17.51
CA GLN A 95 -15.64 -5.24 18.16
C GLN A 95 -16.26 -4.11 17.34
N TYR A 96 -17.59 -4.13 17.21
CA TYR A 96 -18.29 -3.03 16.59
C TYR A 96 -18.43 -1.88 17.59
N GLN A 97 -17.84 -0.72 17.30
CA GLN A 97 -17.85 0.47 18.14
C GLN A 97 -18.15 1.69 17.28
N CYS A 98 -19.21 2.42 17.64
CA CYS A 98 -19.56 3.74 17.11
C CYS A 98 -19.36 3.93 15.60
N CYS A 99 -19.84 3.02 14.75
CA CYS A 99 -19.78 3.10 13.27
C CYS A 99 -18.59 2.39 12.60
N GLY A 100 -17.92 1.47 13.28
CA GLY A 100 -16.95 0.61 12.62
C GLY A 100 -16.58 -0.62 13.44
N TRP A 101 -15.84 -1.52 12.81
CA TRP A 101 -15.18 -2.62 13.49
C TRP A 101 -13.77 -2.22 13.83
N GLN A 102 -13.33 -2.45 15.06
CA GLN A 102 -11.95 -2.21 15.46
C GLN A 102 -11.50 -3.16 16.57
N THR A 103 -10.20 -3.41 16.62
CA THR A 103 -9.57 -4.01 17.80
C THR A 103 -9.14 -2.94 18.78
N PRO A 104 -9.16 -3.21 20.10
CA PRO A 104 -8.43 -2.37 21.04
C PRO A 104 -6.93 -2.33 20.65
N PRO A 105 -6.21 -1.26 21.01
CA PRO A 105 -4.77 -1.18 20.77
C PRO A 105 -4.05 -2.38 21.36
N GLN A 106 -3.24 -3.07 20.55
CA GLN A 106 -2.48 -4.21 21.01
C GLN A 106 -1.00 -4.07 20.73
N PHE A 107 -0.20 -4.24 21.77
CA PHE A 107 1.25 -4.34 21.68
C PHE A 107 1.69 -5.79 21.54
N TRP A 108 2.64 -6.03 20.64
CA TRP A 108 3.30 -7.31 20.44
C TRP A 108 4.81 -7.09 20.32
N ARG A 109 5.62 -8.02 20.81
CA ARG A 109 7.08 -7.93 20.78
C ARG A 109 7.65 -9.11 19.99
N ASP A 110 8.53 -8.82 19.04
CA ASP A 110 9.30 -9.85 18.34
C ASP A 110 10.33 -10.44 19.31
N SER A 111 10.22 -11.74 19.59
CA SER A 111 11.14 -12.44 20.50
C SER A 111 12.55 -12.60 19.93
N ARG A 112 12.72 -12.48 18.60
CA ARG A 112 14.01 -12.64 17.93
C ARG A 112 14.84 -11.36 17.94
N THR A 113 14.20 -10.21 17.76
CA THR A 113 14.86 -8.90 17.63
C THR A 113 14.69 -8.02 18.87
N GLY A 114 13.63 -8.26 19.64
CA GLY A 114 13.21 -7.39 20.74
C GLY A 114 12.32 -6.22 20.29
N ASP A 115 12.11 -6.03 18.99
CA ASP A 115 11.33 -4.91 18.44
C ASP A 115 9.87 -4.95 18.91
N GLY A 116 9.35 -3.78 19.29
CA GLY A 116 7.96 -3.58 19.70
C GLY A 116 7.07 -3.11 18.55
N TYR A 117 5.89 -3.71 18.44
CA TYR A 117 4.90 -3.39 17.41
C TYR A 117 3.54 -3.10 18.03
N MET A 118 2.89 -2.02 17.58
CA MET A 118 1.47 -1.81 17.79
C MET A 118 0.70 -2.31 16.57
N ILE A 119 -0.28 -3.17 16.81
CA ILE A 119 -1.06 -3.83 15.75
C ILE A 119 -2.53 -3.44 15.93
N GLY A 120 -3.08 -2.82 14.89
CA GLY A 120 -4.49 -2.47 14.78
C GLY A 120 -5.13 -3.16 13.58
N PHE A 121 -6.38 -3.60 13.75
CA PHE A 121 -7.22 -4.12 12.68
C PHE A 121 -8.60 -3.49 12.80
N GLY A 122 -9.20 -3.09 11.68
CA GLY A 122 -10.53 -2.49 11.67
C GLY A 122 -11.15 -2.37 10.28
N SER A 123 -12.40 -1.96 10.20
CA SER A 123 -13.08 -1.63 8.94
C SER A 123 -12.96 -0.14 8.63
N GLU A 124 -13.33 0.23 7.40
CA GLU A 124 -13.84 1.60 7.16
C GLU A 124 -15.11 1.86 7.99
N GLU A 125 -15.54 3.12 8.03
CA GLU A 125 -16.84 3.47 8.61
C GLU A 125 -17.98 2.70 7.95
N THR A 126 -18.84 2.09 8.77
CA THR A 126 -19.96 1.28 8.32
C THR A 126 -21.04 1.17 9.39
N LEU A 127 -22.29 1.02 8.96
CA LEU A 127 -23.43 0.72 9.84
C LEU A 127 -23.66 -0.80 9.99
N LEU A 128 -22.91 -1.62 9.27
CA LEU A 128 -23.04 -3.08 9.27
C LEU A 128 -22.39 -3.67 10.54
N SER A 129 -23.21 -3.83 11.58
CA SER A 129 -22.76 -4.25 12.92
C SER A 129 -22.78 -5.76 13.17
N SER A 130 -23.16 -6.57 12.17
CA SER A 130 -23.08 -8.03 12.25
C SER A 130 -21.86 -8.58 11.50
N ARG A 131 -21.16 -9.55 12.11
CA ARG A 131 -20.06 -10.30 11.47
C ARG A 131 -20.50 -11.04 10.21
N SER A 132 -21.77 -11.43 10.14
CA SER A 132 -22.35 -12.10 8.97
C SER A 132 -22.48 -11.19 7.75
N GLN A 133 -22.25 -9.88 7.91
CA GLN A 133 -22.33 -8.88 6.85
C GLN A 133 -20.95 -8.35 6.43
N TRP A 134 -19.86 -8.96 6.92
CA TRP A 134 -18.51 -8.49 6.62
C TRP A 134 -18.17 -8.54 5.14
N ASP A 135 -18.74 -9.47 4.40
CA ASP A 135 -18.63 -9.58 2.95
C ASP A 135 -19.21 -8.37 2.19
N GLN A 136 -20.12 -7.61 2.82
CA GLN A 136 -20.72 -6.39 2.27
C GLN A 136 -19.94 -5.12 2.65
N ILE A 137 -18.97 -5.22 3.56
CA ILE A 137 -18.08 -4.10 3.91
C ILE A 137 -16.95 -4.06 2.86
N PRO A 138 -16.74 -2.95 2.13
CA PRO A 138 -15.78 -2.92 1.03
C PRO A 138 -14.34 -3.29 1.43
N SER A 139 -13.88 -2.80 2.58
CA SER A 139 -12.52 -3.06 3.04
C SER A 139 -12.38 -3.01 4.56
N PHE A 140 -11.40 -3.78 5.00
CA PHE A 140 -10.77 -3.70 6.30
C PHE A 140 -9.30 -3.31 6.14
N HIS A 141 -8.73 -2.75 7.20
CA HIS A 141 -7.40 -2.16 7.23
C HIS A 141 -6.63 -2.72 8.41
N ILE A 142 -5.40 -3.12 8.14
CA ILE A 142 -4.43 -3.46 9.18
C ILE A 142 -3.41 -2.32 9.23
N ARG A 143 -3.08 -1.86 10.43
CA ARG A 143 -2.04 -0.87 10.67
C ARG A 143 -1.05 -1.46 11.67
N ILE A 144 0.22 -1.52 11.27
CA ILE A 144 1.31 -2.00 12.13
C ILE A 144 2.33 -0.90 12.29
N GLU A 145 2.59 -0.52 13.54
CA GLU A 145 3.55 0.51 13.89
C GLU A 145 4.75 -0.12 14.58
N ARG A 146 5.96 0.19 14.11
CA ARG A 146 7.19 -0.06 14.86
C ARG A 146 7.75 1.28 15.33
N TYR A 147 7.88 1.45 16.64
CA TYR A 147 8.52 2.64 17.19
C TYR A 147 10.02 2.61 16.87
N THR A 148 10.55 3.74 16.40
CA THR A 148 11.98 3.90 16.10
C THR A 148 12.75 4.57 17.24
N GLU A 149 12.02 5.07 18.24
CA GLU A 149 12.55 5.71 19.44
C GLU A 149 12.12 4.86 20.65
N GLU A 150 13.05 4.56 21.55
CA GLU A 150 12.76 3.90 22.83
C GLU A 150 12.09 4.93 23.77
N PRO A 151 11.03 4.56 24.52
CA PRO A 151 10.28 5.49 25.38
C PRO A 151 11.13 6.10 26.51
#